data_AF-A0A6I9XTZ1-F1
#
_entry.id   AF-A0A6I9XTZ1-F1
#
_cell.length_a   1.000
_cell.length_b   1.000
_cell.length_c   1.000
_cell.angle_alpha   90.00
_cell.angle_beta   90.00
_cell.angle_gamma   90.00
#
_symmetry.space_group_name_H-M   'P 1'
#
loop_
_entity.id
_entity.type
_entity.pdbx_description
1 polymer ?
#
loop_
_entity_poly.entity_id
_entity_poly.type
_entity_poly.pdbx_seq_one_letter_code
_entity_poly.pdbx_strand_id
1 'polypeptide(L)'
;MVSSMTNRKTSLKGLFLATVLLANMFLSRKCVTSSPICPNGSDNCQVSLGDLFDRAVKLSHYIHSLSAEIFNEFDERYAQGRGFIAKAVNSCHTSSLTTPEDKEQAQQIHHEDLLNLVLSVLRSWNDPLLHLVSEVERIKEAPDTILWKAMEIEEQNKRLLEGMERIVGRVSQKRIIL
;
A
#
# COMPACT_ATOMS: atom_id res chain seq x y z
N MET A 1 -38.37 -46.83 -1.98
CA MET A 1 -37.08 -47.35 -2.51
C MET A 1 -35.98 -46.44 -1.98
N VAL A 2 -35.04 -47.02 -1.23
CA VAL A 2 -34.10 -46.35 -0.32
C VAL A 2 -33.06 -45.50 -1.08
N SER A 3 -32.84 -44.26 -0.61
CA SER A 3 -31.72 -43.41 -1.04
C SER A 3 -30.38 -44.08 -0.70
N SER A 4 -29.59 -44.41 -1.73
CA SER A 4 -28.21 -44.86 -1.57
C SER A 4 -27.32 -43.66 -1.22
N MET A 5 -27.02 -43.51 0.07
CA MET A 5 -25.89 -42.68 0.52
C MET A 5 -24.60 -43.39 0.11
N THR A 6 -23.97 -42.92 -0.97
CA THR A 6 -22.63 -43.34 -1.34
C THR A 6 -21.63 -42.82 -0.30
N ASN A 7 -21.25 -43.68 0.63
CA ASN A 7 -20.21 -43.41 1.61
C ASN A 7 -18.85 -43.36 0.89
N ARG A 8 -18.38 -42.15 0.54
CA ARG A 8 -17.03 -41.96 -0.02
C ARG A 8 -16.02 -42.31 1.07
N LYS A 9 -15.43 -43.51 0.99
CA LYS A 9 -14.24 -43.86 1.77
C LYS A 9 -13.12 -42.89 1.39
N THR A 10 -12.91 -41.86 2.21
CA THR A 10 -11.75 -40.99 2.10
C THR A 10 -10.51 -41.83 2.36
N SER A 11 -9.67 -41.98 1.33
CA SER A 11 -8.41 -42.73 1.42
C SER A 11 -7.55 -42.13 2.52
N LEU A 12 -7.10 -42.96 3.47
CA LEU A 12 -6.22 -42.56 4.58
C LEU A 12 -4.94 -41.88 4.05
N LYS A 13 -4.44 -42.35 2.90
CA LYS A 13 -3.30 -41.73 2.20
C LYS A 13 -3.62 -40.33 1.67
N GLY A 14 -4.84 -40.13 1.18
CA GLY A 14 -5.32 -38.83 0.71
C GLY A 14 -5.54 -37.84 1.85
N LEU A 15 -6.04 -38.31 2.99
CA LEU A 15 -6.14 -37.50 4.21
C LEU A 15 -4.76 -37.10 4.71
N PHE A 16 -3.80 -38.03 4.72
CA PHE A 16 -2.41 -37.77 5.11
C PHE A 16 -1.75 -36.73 4.18
N LEU A 17 -1.96 -36.87 2.86
CA LEU A 17 -1.46 -35.89 1.89
C LEU A 17 -2.09 -34.50 2.09
N ALA A 18 -3.41 -34.43 2.31
CA ALA A 18 -4.09 -33.16 2.58
C ALA A 18 -3.58 -32.51 3.86
N THR A 19 -3.36 -33.28 4.93
CA THR A 19 -2.76 -32.75 6.17
C THR A 19 -1.33 -32.28 5.97
N VAL A 20 -0.51 -32.98 5.17
CA VAL A 20 0.85 -32.56 4.86
C VAL A 20 0.85 -31.28 4.02
N LEU A 21 -0.05 -31.14 3.04
CA LEU A 21 -0.16 -29.94 2.22
C LEU A 21 -0.61 -28.73 3.03
N LEU A 22 -1.63 -28.89 3.89
CA LEU A 22 -2.07 -27.85 4.81
C LEU A 22 -0.94 -27.47 5.78
N ALA A 23 -0.31 -28.45 6.42
CA ALA A 23 0.83 -28.23 7.30
C ALA A 23 1.97 -27.52 6.56
N ASN A 24 2.28 -27.91 5.33
CA ASN A 24 3.32 -27.25 4.53
C ASN A 24 2.92 -25.82 4.16
N MET A 25 1.66 -25.53 3.83
CA MET A 25 1.19 -24.15 3.62
C MET A 25 1.28 -23.31 4.91
N PHE A 26 0.97 -23.89 6.07
CA PHE A 26 1.12 -23.24 7.37
C PHE A 26 2.60 -23.08 7.79
N LEU A 27 3.47 -24.02 7.45
CA LEU A 27 4.92 -23.98 7.72
C LEU A 27 5.70 -23.11 6.72
N SER A 28 5.19 -22.98 5.49
CA SER A 28 5.72 -22.09 4.44
C SER A 28 5.37 -20.62 4.69
N ARG A 29 4.49 -20.32 5.66
CA ARG A 29 4.35 -18.97 6.24
C ARG A 29 5.55 -18.55 7.10
N LYS A 30 6.73 -19.14 6.90
CA LYS A 30 7.96 -18.40 7.20
C LYS A 30 7.99 -17.22 6.23
N CYS A 31 7.50 -16.08 6.69
CA CYS A 31 7.77 -14.80 6.06
C CYS A 31 9.27 -14.78 5.81
N VAL A 32 9.69 -14.79 4.54
CA VAL A 32 11.09 -14.56 4.20
C VAL A 32 11.29 -13.08 4.45
N THR A 33 11.57 -12.74 5.71
CA THR A 33 11.99 -11.40 6.07
C THR A 33 13.35 -11.23 5.41
N SER A 34 13.42 -10.49 4.30
CA SER A 34 14.69 -10.10 3.71
C SER A 34 15.48 -9.34 4.77
N SER A 35 16.54 -9.94 5.30
CA SER A 35 17.47 -9.20 6.15
C SER A 35 18.09 -8.07 5.32
N PRO A 36 18.29 -6.87 5.90
CA PRO A 36 19.07 -5.85 5.24
C PRO A 36 20.44 -6.41 4.83
N ILE A 37 20.94 -6.00 3.66
CA ILE A 37 22.30 -6.33 3.25
C ILE A 37 23.23 -5.46 4.09
N CYS A 38 23.88 -6.08 5.07
CA CYS A 38 24.75 -5.41 6.03
C CYS A 38 26.20 -5.57 5.55
N PRO A 39 26.92 -4.49 5.20
CA PRO A 39 28.35 -4.59 5.03
C PRO A 39 29.00 -4.86 6.40
N ASN A 40 29.82 -5.91 6.47
CA ASN A 40 30.74 -6.23 7.57
C ASN A 40 30.14 -6.56 8.95
N GLY A 41 29.30 -7.59 9.05
CA GLY A 41 29.17 -8.42 10.26
C GLY A 41 28.90 -7.69 11.59
N SER A 42 28.39 -6.46 11.55
CA SER A 42 28.13 -5.68 12.76
C SER A 42 26.89 -6.21 13.47
N ASP A 43 27.00 -6.47 14.78
CA ASP A 43 25.93 -7.00 15.62
C ASP A 43 24.66 -6.12 15.65
N ASN A 44 24.74 -4.87 15.17
CA ASN A 44 23.61 -3.95 15.01
C ASN A 44 23.42 -3.52 13.56
N CYS A 45 22.85 -4.40 12.74
CA CYS A 45 22.44 -4.02 11.39
C CYS A 45 21.14 -3.20 11.41
N GLN A 46 21.27 -1.90 11.61
CA GLN A 46 20.18 -0.95 11.41
C GLN A 46 20.34 -0.23 10.07
N VAL A 47 19.30 -0.30 9.23
CA VAL A 47 19.11 0.60 8.07
C VAL A 47 19.24 2.04 8.56
N SER A 48 19.95 2.93 7.86
CA SER A 48 20.10 4.32 8.32
C SER A 48 18.78 5.11 8.17
N LEU A 49 18.63 6.23 8.87
CA LEU A 49 17.45 7.10 8.68
C LEU A 49 17.41 7.68 7.25
N GLY A 50 18.58 7.98 6.66
CA GLY A 50 18.70 8.42 5.27
C GLY A 50 18.17 7.37 4.30
N ASP A 51 18.59 6.11 4.45
CA ASP A 51 18.11 5.01 3.60
C ASP A 51 16.59 4.79 3.71
N LEU A 52 16.00 5.04 4.88
CA LEU A 52 14.54 4.99 5.06
C LEU A 52 13.85 6.09 4.26
N PHE A 53 14.35 7.33 4.34
CA PHE A 53 13.83 8.43 3.54
C PHE A 53 14.01 8.19 2.04
N ASP A 54 15.16 7.71 1.59
CA ASP A 54 15.42 7.40 0.18
C ASP A 54 14.42 6.38 -0.37
N ARG A 55 14.09 5.36 0.43
CA ARG A 55 13.06 4.37 0.07
C ARG A 55 11.66 4.98 0.06
N ALA A 56 11.32 5.80 1.06
CA ALA A 56 10.03 6.46 1.12
C ALA A 56 9.80 7.40 -0.07
N VAL A 57 10.81 8.19 -0.45
CA VAL A 57 10.79 9.08 -1.61
C VAL A 57 10.64 8.30 -2.92
N LYS A 58 11.38 7.18 -3.08
CA LYS A 58 11.23 6.33 -4.27
C LYS A 58 9.82 5.74 -4.39
N LEU A 59 9.25 5.25 -3.28
CA LEU A 59 7.90 4.71 -3.26
C LEU A 59 6.84 5.78 -3.52
N SER A 60 6.96 6.96 -2.92
CA SER A 60 5.99 8.05 -3.16
C SER A 60 6.01 8.54 -4.60
N HIS A 61 7.19 8.68 -5.21
CA HIS A 61 7.31 9.01 -6.63
C HIS A 61 6.70 7.93 -7.54
N TYR A 62 6.92 6.66 -7.23
CA TYR A 62 6.35 5.56 -8.00
C TYR A 62 4.82 5.54 -7.92
N ILE A 63 4.25 5.70 -6.71
CA ILE A 63 2.80 5.82 -6.51
C ILE A 63 2.24 7.00 -7.30
N HIS A 64 2.89 8.16 -7.25
CA HIS A 64 2.47 9.34 -8.00
C HIS A 64 2.46 9.09 -9.52
N SER A 65 3.51 8.46 -10.06
CA SER A 65 3.60 8.11 -11.49
C SER A 65 2.42 7.23 -11.91
N LEU A 66 2.16 6.16 -11.18
CA LEU A 66 1.04 5.25 -11.48
C LEU A 66 -0.31 5.96 -11.34
N SER A 67 -0.46 6.84 -10.35
CA SER A 67 -1.69 7.61 -10.14
C SER A 67 -1.97 8.54 -11.33
N ALA A 68 -0.93 9.21 -11.84
CA ALA A 68 -1.03 10.05 -13.03
C ALA A 68 -1.36 9.22 -14.29
N GLU A 69 -0.75 8.04 -14.44
CA GLU A 69 -1.05 7.13 -15.55
C GLU A 69 -2.50 6.63 -15.52
N ILE A 70 -3.02 6.20 -14.36
CA ILE A 70 -4.44 5.82 -14.22
C ILE A 70 -5.34 6.99 -14.55
N PHE A 71 -5.05 8.19 -14.02
CA PHE A 71 -5.87 9.37 -14.26
C PHE A 71 -5.95 9.71 -15.75
N ASN A 72 -4.81 9.76 -16.44
CA ASN A 72 -4.75 10.06 -17.87
C ASN A 72 -5.47 9.00 -18.71
N GLU A 73 -5.27 7.72 -18.39
CA GLU A 73 -5.93 6.61 -19.09
C GLU A 73 -7.44 6.61 -18.88
N PHE A 74 -7.90 6.92 -17.67
CA PHE A 74 -9.31 7.08 -17.37
C PHE A 74 -9.91 8.29 -18.09
N ASP A 75 -9.21 9.43 -18.09
CA ASP A 75 -9.68 10.64 -18.74
C ASP A 75 -9.88 10.44 -20.24
N GLU A 76 -8.85 9.93 -20.92
CA GLU A 76 -8.86 9.65 -22.36
C GLU A 76 -10.01 8.71 -22.76
N ARG A 77 -10.23 7.64 -21.99
CA ARG A 77 -11.23 6.62 -22.32
C ARG A 77 -12.66 7.02 -21.95
N TYR A 78 -12.86 7.72 -20.84
CA TYR A 78 -14.18 7.84 -20.22
C TYR A 78 -14.66 9.27 -19.98
N ALA A 79 -13.75 10.24 -19.83
CA ALA A 79 -14.09 11.57 -19.33
C ALA A 79 -13.87 12.73 -20.31
N GLN A 80 -12.99 12.57 -21.30
CA GLN A 80 -12.68 13.61 -22.27
C GLN A 80 -13.94 14.14 -22.98
N GLY A 81 -14.03 15.47 -23.05
CA GLY A 81 -15.15 16.17 -23.67
C GLY A 81 -16.46 16.16 -22.88
N ARG A 82 -16.50 15.56 -21.68
CA ARG A 82 -17.74 15.43 -20.86
C ARG A 82 -17.83 16.39 -19.68
N GLY A 83 -16.83 17.24 -19.49
CA GLY A 83 -16.82 18.27 -18.44
C GLY A 83 -16.70 17.74 -17.02
N PHE A 84 -16.21 16.50 -16.82
CA PHE A 84 -16.05 15.93 -15.47
C PHE A 84 -15.01 16.68 -14.63
N ILE A 85 -13.95 17.23 -15.23
CA ILE A 85 -12.93 18.01 -14.52
C ILE A 85 -13.54 19.22 -13.79
N ALA A 86 -14.49 19.93 -14.41
CA ALA A 86 -15.14 21.08 -13.77
C ALA A 86 -15.95 20.68 -12.53
N LYS A 87 -16.41 19.42 -12.43
CA LYS A 87 -17.14 18.89 -11.27
C LYS A 87 -16.23 18.41 -10.14
N ALA A 88 -14.93 18.21 -10.41
CA ALA A 88 -13.95 17.70 -9.45
C ALA A 88 -13.29 18.82 -8.61
N VAL A 89 -13.62 20.09 -8.88
CA VAL A 89 -13.05 21.23 -8.14
C VAL A 89 -13.43 21.13 -6.66
N ASN A 90 -12.44 21.13 -5.78
CA ASN A 90 -12.58 21.05 -4.32
C ASN A 90 -13.31 19.80 -3.80
N SER A 91 -13.28 18.68 -4.53
CA SER A 91 -14.00 17.46 -4.16
C SER A 91 -13.15 16.39 -3.43
N CYS A 92 -11.90 16.70 -3.10
CA CYS A 92 -11.01 15.76 -2.41
C CYS A 92 -11.39 15.63 -0.92
N HIS A 93 -11.45 14.41 -0.40
CA HIS A 93 -11.77 14.16 1.02
C HIS A 93 -10.69 14.65 1.98
N THR A 94 -9.46 14.84 1.50
CA THR A 94 -8.33 15.40 2.26
C THR A 94 -8.29 16.92 2.29
N SER A 95 -9.21 17.62 1.63
CA SER A 95 -9.23 19.10 1.55
C SER A 95 -9.41 19.79 2.91
N SER A 96 -9.90 19.08 3.92
CA SER A 96 -10.03 19.57 5.29
C SER A 96 -8.72 19.52 6.08
N LEU A 97 -7.68 18.85 5.56
CA LEU A 97 -6.35 18.84 6.16
C LEU A 97 -5.62 20.14 5.82
N THR A 98 -4.98 20.76 6.81
CA THR A 98 -4.13 21.93 6.58
C THR A 98 -2.81 21.50 5.96
N THR A 99 -2.75 21.47 4.63
CA THR A 99 -1.52 21.22 3.87
C THR A 99 -0.79 22.52 3.55
N PRO A 100 0.56 22.53 3.56
CA PRO A 100 1.31 23.66 3.04
C PRO A 100 1.14 23.72 1.51
N GLU A 101 0.72 24.87 1.01
CA GLU A 101 0.48 25.08 -0.43
C GLU A 101 1.71 25.64 -1.16
N ASP A 102 2.71 26.09 -0.40
CA ASP A 102 3.96 26.66 -0.92
C ASP A 102 5.16 26.29 -0.05
N LYS A 103 6.35 26.67 -0.53
CA LYS A 103 7.62 26.35 0.12
C LYS A 103 7.74 27.04 1.47
N GLU A 104 7.33 28.30 1.56
CA GLU A 104 7.45 29.13 2.75
C GLU A 104 6.60 28.56 3.90
N GLN A 105 5.36 28.14 3.60
CA GLN A 105 4.50 27.42 4.54
C GLN A 105 5.13 26.09 4.96
N ALA A 106 5.63 25.29 4.01
CA ALA A 106 6.25 24.00 4.32
C ALA A 106 7.48 24.15 5.24
N GLN A 107 8.28 25.21 5.06
CA GLN A 107 9.46 25.49 5.90
C GLN A 107 9.10 25.98 7.31
N GLN A 108 7.91 26.54 7.51
CA GLN A 108 7.44 27.01 8.81
C GLN A 108 6.84 25.90 9.69
N ILE A 109 6.43 24.79 9.08
CA ILE A 109 5.85 23.65 9.80
C ILE A 109 6.95 22.91 10.57
N HIS A 110 6.69 22.58 11.83
CA HIS A 110 7.59 21.75 12.60
C HIS A 110 7.71 20.36 11.97
N HIS A 111 8.93 19.83 11.85
CA HIS A 111 9.18 18.58 11.12
C HIS A 111 8.35 17.39 11.62
N GLU A 112 8.07 17.27 12.93
CA GLU A 112 7.19 16.23 13.47
C GLU A 112 5.75 16.38 12.96
N ASP A 113 5.24 17.61 12.91
CA ASP A 113 3.89 17.90 12.41
C ASP A 113 3.78 17.62 10.91
N LEU A 114 4.84 17.95 10.15
CA LEU A 114 4.91 17.64 8.73
C LEU A 114 4.88 16.12 8.49
N LEU A 115 5.63 15.34 9.27
CA LEU A 115 5.61 13.88 9.16
C LEU A 115 4.25 13.27 9.57
N ASN A 116 3.62 13.81 10.61
CA ASN A 116 2.28 13.40 11.04
C ASN A 116 1.19 13.75 10.02
N LEU A 117 1.35 14.87 9.31
CA LEU A 117 0.48 15.24 8.20
C LEU A 117 0.60 14.23 7.06
N VAL A 118 1.83 13.84 6.68
CA VAL A 118 2.06 12.79 5.66
C VAL A 118 1.39 11.48 6.07
N LEU A 119 1.53 11.05 7.33
CA LEU A 119 0.85 9.85 7.83
C LEU A 119 -0.68 9.97 7.76
N SER A 120 -1.23 11.14 8.10
CA SER A 120 -2.67 11.40 8.03
C SER A 120 -3.19 11.26 6.59
N VAL A 121 -2.46 11.82 5.62
CA VAL A 121 -2.80 11.68 4.19
C VAL A 121 -2.74 10.20 3.78
N LEU A 122 -1.64 9.49 4.02
CA LEU A 122 -1.48 8.08 3.64
C LEU A 122 -2.58 7.19 4.21
N ARG A 123 -2.94 7.37 5.49
CA ARG A 123 -4.02 6.63 6.15
C ARG A 123 -5.39 6.92 5.54
N SER A 124 -5.65 8.19 5.20
CA SER A 124 -6.93 8.60 4.60
C SER A 124 -7.19 7.97 3.23
N TRP A 125 -6.16 7.46 2.55
CA TRP A 125 -6.26 6.81 1.25
C TRP A 125 -6.43 5.29 1.31
N ASN A 126 -6.31 4.66 2.48
CA ASN A 126 -6.45 3.20 2.60
C ASN A 126 -7.83 2.69 2.12
N ASP A 127 -8.92 3.25 2.66
CA ASP A 127 -10.27 2.81 2.28
C ASP A 127 -10.61 3.17 0.83
N PRO A 128 -10.37 4.41 0.34
CA PRO A 128 -10.61 4.74 -1.07
C PRO A 128 -9.88 3.84 -2.07
N LEU A 129 -8.62 3.47 -1.79
CA LEU A 129 -7.84 2.60 -2.67
C LEU A 129 -8.37 1.16 -2.67
N LEU A 130 -8.74 0.64 -1.49
CA LEU A 130 -9.37 -0.67 -1.37
C LEU A 130 -10.68 -0.74 -2.16
N HIS A 131 -11.52 0.29 -2.02
CA HIS A 131 -12.78 0.40 -2.76
C HIS A 131 -12.55 0.54 -4.27
N LEU A 132 -11.57 1.34 -4.68
CA LEU A 132 -11.22 1.50 -6.09
C LEU A 132 -10.85 0.15 -6.72
N VAL A 133 -9.97 -0.61 -6.08
CA VAL A 133 -9.55 -1.94 -6.58
C VAL A 133 -10.74 -2.87 -6.69
N SER A 134 -11.55 -2.97 -5.63
CA SER A 134 -12.70 -3.87 -5.60
C SER A 134 -13.75 -3.54 -6.67
N GLU A 135 -14.02 -2.26 -6.91
CA GLU A 135 -15.02 -1.87 -7.90
C GLU A 135 -14.50 -2.02 -9.33
N VAL A 136 -13.24 -1.69 -9.60
CA VAL A 136 -12.64 -1.89 -10.94
C VAL A 136 -12.59 -3.38 -11.29
N GLU A 137 -12.24 -4.25 -10.35
CA GLU A 137 -12.21 -5.72 -10.56
C GLU A 137 -13.58 -6.29 -10.95
N ARG A 138 -14.67 -5.69 -10.44
CA ARG A 138 -16.05 -6.15 -10.71
C ARG A 138 -16.56 -5.73 -12.09
N ILE A 139 -15.94 -4.75 -12.73
CA ILE A 139 -16.33 -4.26 -14.06
C ILE A 139 -15.73 -5.20 -15.10
N LYS A 140 -16.58 -5.98 -15.77
CA LYS A 140 -16.15 -6.98 -16.79
C LYS A 140 -15.32 -6.42 -17.93
N GLU A 141 -15.51 -5.14 -18.27
CA GLU A 141 -14.83 -4.44 -19.36
C GLU A 141 -13.81 -3.41 -18.85
N ALA A 142 -13.42 -3.48 -17.57
CA ALA A 142 -12.39 -2.60 -17.05
C ALA A 142 -11.06 -2.83 -17.77
N PRO A 143 -10.29 -1.78 -18.09
CA PRO A 143 -8.96 -1.94 -18.64
C PRO A 143 -8.07 -2.65 -17.61
N ASP A 144 -7.49 -3.79 -17.99
CA ASP A 144 -6.51 -4.52 -17.16
C ASP A 144 -5.38 -3.60 -16.69
N THR A 145 -5.01 -2.63 -17.54
CA THR A 145 -4.03 -1.57 -17.30
C THR A 145 -4.39 -0.59 -16.18
N ILE A 146 -5.68 -0.35 -15.93
CA ILE A 146 -6.13 0.45 -14.78
C ILE A 146 -6.16 -0.43 -13.53
N LEU A 147 -6.67 -1.66 -13.64
CA LEU A 147 -6.80 -2.58 -12.51
C LEU A 147 -5.45 -2.89 -11.87
N TRP A 148 -4.45 -3.32 -12.65
CA TRP A 148 -3.15 -3.69 -12.07
C TRP A 148 -2.45 -2.49 -11.42
N LYS A 149 -2.55 -1.29 -12.02
CA LYS A 149 -1.96 -0.07 -11.44
C LYS A 149 -2.65 0.31 -10.13
N ALA A 150 -3.99 0.17 -10.06
CA ALA A 150 -4.74 0.45 -8.84
C ALA A 150 -4.34 -0.51 -7.70
N MET A 151 -4.20 -1.81 -8.01
CA MET A 151 -3.70 -2.81 -7.05
C MET A 151 -2.27 -2.49 -6.59
N GLU A 152 -1.40 -2.08 -7.51
CA GLU A 152 -0.02 -1.71 -7.19
C GLU A 152 0.02 -0.47 -6.29
N ILE A 153 -0.76 0.57 -6.58
CA ILE A 153 -0.87 1.76 -5.74
C ILE A 153 -1.38 1.41 -4.33
N GLU A 154 -2.42 0.57 -4.23
CA GLU A 154 -2.97 0.11 -2.95
C GLU A 154 -1.89 -0.57 -2.08
N GLU A 155 -1.13 -1.49 -2.68
CA GLU A 155 -0.05 -2.21 -1.99
C GLU A 155 1.13 -1.29 -1.64
N GLN A 156 1.57 -0.43 -2.58
CA GLN A 156 2.68 0.48 -2.31
C GLN A 156 2.30 1.56 -1.28
N ASN A 157 1.04 2.00 -1.22
CA ASN A 157 0.56 2.93 -0.18
C ASN A 157 0.72 2.32 1.22
N LYS A 158 0.39 1.03 1.40
CA LYS A 158 0.60 0.31 2.67
C LYS A 158 2.08 0.25 3.05
N ARG A 159 2.95 -0.09 2.09
CA ARG A 159 4.40 -0.14 2.32
C ARG A 159 5.00 1.22 2.65
N LEU A 160 4.54 2.27 1.98
CA LEU A 160 4.95 3.65 2.26
C LEU A 160 4.49 4.08 3.65
N LEU A 161 3.24 3.77 4.02
CA LEU A 161 2.71 4.03 5.36
C LEU A 161 3.56 3.37 6.45
N GLU A 162 3.86 2.07 6.31
CA GLU A 162 4.75 1.36 7.24
C GLU A 162 6.15 1.98 7.31
N GLY A 163 6.70 2.38 6.16
CA GLY A 163 7.99 3.06 6.08
C GLY A 163 8.00 4.39 6.83
N MET A 164 6.94 5.19 6.66
CA MET A 164 6.77 6.47 7.32
C MET A 164 6.55 6.32 8.83
N GLU A 165 5.82 5.31 9.28
CA GLU A 165 5.66 5.01 10.71
C GLU A 165 7.00 4.68 11.38
N ARG A 166 7.86 3.93 10.69
CA ARG A 166 9.25 3.67 11.15
C ARG A 166 10.10 4.93 11.20
N ILE A 167 9.97 5.82 10.21
CA ILE A 167 10.67 7.10 10.18
C ILE A 167 10.26 7.96 11.38
N VAL A 168 8.96 8.15 11.59
CA VAL A 168 8.43 8.94 12.72
C VAL A 168 8.91 8.37 14.04
N GLY A 169 8.80 7.06 14.24
CA GLY A 169 9.28 6.40 15.46
C GLY A 169 10.76 6.71 15.76
N ARG A 170 11.63 6.74 14.74
CA ARG A 170 13.06 7.04 14.92
C ARG A 170 13.37 8.52 15.12
N VAL A 171 12.64 9.41 14.47
CA VAL A 171 12.80 10.87 14.62
C VAL A 171 12.39 11.27 16.04
N SER A 172 11.23 10.80 16.51
CA SER A 172 10.74 11.10 17.86
C SER A 172 11.60 10.46 18.96
N GLN A 173 12.18 9.27 18.74
CA GLN A 173 13.04 8.61 19.72
C GLN A 173 14.41 9.28 19.89
N LYS A 174 14.99 9.82 18.81
CA LYS A 174 16.25 10.58 18.89
C LYS A 174 16.16 11.83 19.78
N ARG A 175 14.97 12.42 19.91
CA ARG A 175 14.70 13.58 20.78
C ARG A 175 14.68 13.25 22.27
N ILE A 176 14.40 12.00 22.65
CA ILE A 176 14.38 11.59 24.08
C ILE A 176 15.80 11.34 24.61
N ILE A 177 16.76 11.12 23.71
CA ILE A 177 18.14 10.71 24.03
C ILE A 177 19.13 11.89 23.93
N LEU A 178 18.72 13.02 23.35
CA LEU A 178 19.45 14.29 23.26
C LEU A 178 18.92 15.29 24.29
#